data_AF-A0AAV0B3Z9-F1
#
_entry.id   AF-A0AAV0B3Z9-F1
#
_cell.length_a   1.000
_cell.length_b   1.000
_cell.length_c   1.000
_cell.angle_alpha   90.00
_cell.angle_beta   90.00
_cell.angle_gamma   90.00
#
_symmetry.space_group_name_H-M   'P 1'
#
loop_
_entity.id
_entity.type
_entity.pdbx_description
1 polymer ?
#
loop_
_entity_poly.entity_id
_entity_poly.type
_entity_poly.pdbx_seq_one_letter_code
_entity_poly.pdbx_strand_id
1 'polypeptide(L)' 'LDPEQNQLFVDHYIKNLIDLSSVLFISTENTTSTISTPLLDRMEVIDLSGYLTEEKLMIAKQHL' A
#
# COMPACT_ATOMS: atom_id res chain seq x y z
N LEU A 1 -2.99 9.37 3.70
CA LEU A 1 -2.72 9.32 2.25
C LEU A 1 -3.83 10.07 1.57
N ASP A 2 -3.83 11.39 1.77
CA ASP A 2 -4.88 12.24 1.23
C ASP A 2 -4.27 13.02 0.06
N PRO A 3 -4.71 12.78 -1.19
CA PRO A 3 -4.16 13.47 -2.34
C PRO A 3 -4.15 15.00 -2.20
N GLU A 4 -5.12 15.55 -1.47
CA GLU A 4 -5.24 16.99 -1.22
C GLU A 4 -4.20 17.51 -0.21
N GLN A 5 -3.73 16.66 0.71
CA GLN A 5 -2.73 17.03 1.72
C GLN A 5 -1.30 16.65 1.32
N ASN A 6 -1.14 15.74 0.35
CA ASN A 6 0.17 15.27 -0.11
C ASN A 6 1.03 16.40 -0.73
N GLN A 7 0.43 17.48 -1.24
CA GLN A 7 1.16 18.62 -1.83
C GLN A 7 1.97 19.44 -0.83
N LEU A 8 1.56 19.43 0.45
CA LEU A 8 2.07 20.32 1.48
C LEU A 8 2.43 19.53 2.75
N PHE A 9 3.02 18.35 2.56
CA PHE A 9 3.44 17.54 3.69
C PHE A 9 4.54 18.26 4.49
N VAL A 10 4.34 18.42 5.80
CA VAL A 10 5.30 19.04 6.71
C VAL A 10 5.92 17.96 7.57
N ASP A 11 7.21 17.72 7.36
CA ASP A 11 7.98 16.89 8.26
C ASP A 11 8.38 17.69 9.52
N HIS A 12 8.29 17.06 10.69
CA HIS A 12 8.57 17.71 11.97
C HIS A 12 10.05 18.03 12.19
N TYR A 13 10.96 17.30 11.53
CA TYR A 13 12.40 17.48 11.64
C TYR A 13 12.90 18.50 10.63
N ILE A 14 12.53 18.34 9.36
CA ILE A 14 12.97 19.21 8.26
C ILE A 14 12.23 20.56 8.27
N LYS A 15 11.00 20.62 8.81
CA LYS A 15 10.12 21.81 8.89
C LYS A 15 9.93 22.55 7.56
N ASN A 16 10.15 21.86 6.45
CA ASN A 16 9.93 22.37 5.11
C ASN A 16 8.74 21.65 4.48
N LEU A 17 8.09 22.30 3.52
CA LEU A 17 7.00 21.72 2.73
C LEU A 17 7.60 20.77 1.69
N ILE A 18 7.07 19.55 1.65
CA ILE A 18 7.46 18.51 0.70
C ILE A 18 6.21 18.12 -0.10
N ASP A 19 6.36 18.09 -1.43
CA ASP A 19 5.32 17.62 -2.33
C ASP A 19 5.46 16.09 -2.55
N LEU A 20 4.45 15.35 -2.13
CA LEU A 20 4.31 13.90 -2.28
C LEU A 20 3.25 13.50 -3.31
N SER A 21 2.73 14.45 -4.10
CA SER A 21 1.59 14.20 -5.00
C SER A 21 1.89 13.21 -6.12
N SER A 22 3.16 13.10 -6.54
CA SER A 22 3.59 12.17 -7.59
C SER A 22 4.17 10.85 -7.05
N VAL A 23 3.99 10.58 -5.75
CA VAL A 23 4.50 9.36 -5.11
C VAL A 23 3.45 8.27 -5.15
N LEU A 24 3.82 7.08 -5.62
CA LEU A 24 2.99 5.89 -5.52
C LEU A 24 3.12 5.29 -4.12
N PHE A 25 2.00 5.20 -3.41
CA PHE A 25 1.93 4.57 -2.10
C PHE A 25 1.40 3.15 -2.23
N ILE A 26 2.12 2.19 -1.64
CA ILE A 26 1.72 0.77 -1.57
C ILE A 26 1.80 0.33 -0.12
N SER A 27 0.72 -0.26 0.39
CA SER A 27 0.65 -0.85 1.72
C SER A 27 0.23 -2.31 1.62
N THR A 28 0.83 -3.16 2.45
CA THR A 28 0.50 -4.59 2.52
C THR A 28 -0.03 -4.93 3.90
N GLU A 29 -1.13 -5.68 3.98
CA GLU A 29 -1.69 -6.17 5.22
C GLU A 29 -2.23 -7.59 5.04
N ASN A 30 -2.22 -8.39 6.11
CA ASN A 30 -2.78 -9.74 6.09
C ASN A 30 -4.31 -9.75 6.26
N THR A 31 -4.85 -8.72 6.91
CA THR A 31 -6.29 -8.55 7.13
C THR A 31 -6.66 -7.07 7.12
N THR A 32 -7.79 -6.74 6.50
CA THR A 32 -8.34 -5.39 6.48
C THR A 32 -9.05 -5.02 7.77
N SER A 33 -9.30 -5.98 8.66
CA SER A 33 -10.12 -5.81 9.88
C SER A 33 -9.50 -4.84 10.91
N THR A 34 -8.18 -4.72 10.94
CA THR A 34 -7.46 -3.85 11.87
C THR A 34 -7.15 -2.47 11.29
N ILE A 35 -7.42 -2.25 10.01
CA ILE A 35 -7.17 -0.99 9.32
C ILE A 35 -8.28 0.00 9.69
N SER A 36 -7.90 1.25 9.99
CA SER A 36 -8.87 2.28 10.27
C SER A 36 -9.67 2.64 9.01
N THR A 37 -10.98 2.79 9.15
CA THR A 37 -11.90 3.16 8.05
C THR A 37 -11.42 4.38 7.25
N PRO A 38 -10.92 5.48 7.87
CA PRO A 38 -10.46 6.65 7.11
C PRO A 38 -9.24 6.41 6.22
N LEU A 39 -8.45 5.37 6.48
CA LEU A 39 -7.37 4.95 5.59
C LEU A 39 -7.94 4.04 4.50
N LEU A 40 -8.80 3.09 4.87
CA LEU A 40 -9.43 2.16 3.94
C LEU A 40 -10.20 2.90 2.84
N ASP A 41 -10.93 3.95 3.20
CA ASP A 41 -11.71 4.77 2.26
C ASP A 41 -10.83 5.53 1.23
N ARG A 42 -9.54 5.67 1.51
CA ARG A 42 -8.57 6.40 0.67
C ARG A 42 -7.62 5.47 -0.10
N MET A 43 -7.79 4.15 0.04
CA MET A 43 -6.94 3.15 -0.59
C MET A 43 -7.77 2.29 -1.54
N GLU A 44 -7.14 1.85 -2.62
CA GLU A 44 -7.68 0.77 -3.44
C GLU A 44 -7.25 -0.57 -2.81
N VAL A 45 -8.22 -1.39 -2.43
CA VAL A 45 -7.95 -2.71 -1.83
C VAL A 45 -7.84 -3.75 -2.94
N ILE A 46 -6.68 -4.38 -3.03
CA ILE A 46 -6.41 -5.50 -3.95
C ILE A 46 -6.25 -6.77 -3.12
N ASP A 47 -7.23 -7.66 -3.22
CA ASP A 47 -7.18 -8.95 -2.52
C ASP A 47 -6.31 -9.95 -3.29
N LEU A 48 -5.24 -10.42 -2.63
CA LEU A 48 -4.35 -11.45 -3.15
C LEU A 48 -4.72 -12.79 -2.53
N SER A 49 -5.36 -13.65 -3.32
CA SER A 49 -5.67 -15.02 -2.92
C SER A 49 -4.41 -15.88 -2.86
N GLY A 50 -4.42 -16.87 -1.97
CA GLY A 50 -3.38 -17.90 -1.95
C GLY A 50 -3.33 -18.73 -3.23
N TYR A 51 -2.19 -19.37 -3.45
CA TYR A 51 -1.96 -20.21 -4.63
C TYR A 51 -2.51 -21.64 -4.49
N LEU A 52 -3.04 -22.18 -5.58
CA LEU A 52 -3.32 -23.60 -5.77
C LEU A 52 -2.03 -24.43 -5.82
N THR A 53 -2.13 -25.73 -5.60
CA THR A 53 -0.97 -26.64 -5.62
C THR A 53 -0.22 -26.59 -6.96
N GLU A 54 -0.95 -26.53 -8.08
CA GLU A 54 -0.34 -26.43 -9.41
C GLU A 54 0.38 -25.10 -9.62
N GLU A 55 -0.20 -23.99 -9.16
CA GLU A 55 0.43 -22.67 -9.20
C GLU A 55 1.69 -22.63 -8.34
N LYS A 56 1.64 -23.20 -7.13
CA LYS A 56 2.83 -23.34 -6.26
C LYS A 56 3.93 -24.13 -6.94
N LEU A 57 3.59 -25.21 -7.65
CA LEU A 57 4.57 -26.00 -8.40
C LEU A 57 5.20 -25.19 -9.54
N MET A 58 4.42 -24.36 -10.24
CA MET A 58 4.93 -23.51 -11.31
C MET A 58 5.84 -22.39 -10.78
N ILE A 59 5.44 -21.73 -9.69
CA ILE A 59 6.26 -20.73 -9.00
C ILE A 59 7.58 -21.35 -8.54
N ALA A 60 7.51 -22.54 -7.92
CA ALA A 60 8.70 -23.25 -7.44
C ALA A 60 9.66 -23.63 -8.57
N LYS A 61 9.16 -23.97 -9.76
CA LYS A 61 10.02 -24.30 -10.90
C LYS A 61 10.67 -23.09 -11.56
N GLN A 62 10.08 -21.91 -11.46
CA GLN A 62 10.51 -20.70 -12.18
C GLN A 62 11.31 -19.72 -11.32
N HIS A 63 11.05 -19.68 -10.01
CA HIS A 63 11.50 -18.60 -9.14
C HIS A 63 12.08 -19.03 -7.78
N LEU A 64 11.98 -20.31 -7.39
CA LEU A 64 12.59 -20.87 -6.18
C LEU A 64 13.76 -21.79 -6.53
#